data_AF-A0AAJ3KK27-F1
#
_entry.id   AF-A0AAJ3KK27-F1
#
_cell.length_a   1.000
_cell.length_b   1.000
_cell.length_c   1.000
_cell.angle_alpha   90.00
_cell.angle_beta   90.00
_cell.angle_gamma   90.00
#
_symmetry.space_group_name_H-M   'P 1'
#
loop_
_entity.id
_entity.type
_entity.pdbx_description
1 polymer ?
#
loop_
_entity_poly.entity_id
_entity_poly.type
_entity_poly.pdbx_seq_one_letter_code
_entity_poly.pdbx_strand_id
1 'polypeptide(L)'
;MQKTKKIFEDLSKELNFNIALFLAYDMSAEYEILPLIQAVCKELLVEYQNFEYAQQKDLLKKLEYDIDRKVEQIFNIPKNVNIPKIQEETALKQYEVEMDEVNQQSEKDEEMLEKEAELDKMSLEFTKTIRIIEFLGDILKNYSSSIKRKPRIEIINLMYDSSMKLMGALYESLNGMIDTIIEIVDEKAKEDQEEIAAKSQFKMKINEFLSQFWGAFVGATVCNLGYSLQSDRIVDEIIDVRTEKNCTFFRMASIDYLIRTQNGHLPVKDIEECIKGKNKLDTFSRSILSQNVAVYLRNYQYDVNDKKAVCSLLNFNIKDIFIDEQKNKLISDV
;
A
#
# COMPACT_ATOMS: atom_id res chain seq x y z
N MET A 1 5.71 33.52 10.46
CA MET A 1 5.30 32.92 9.18
C MET A 1 6.38 32.06 8.51
N GLN A 2 7.58 32.59 8.18
CA GLN A 2 8.60 31.80 7.45
C GLN A 2 9.19 30.62 8.27
N LYS A 3 9.37 30.77 9.59
CA LYS A 3 9.77 29.66 10.49
C LYS A 3 8.66 28.63 10.66
N THR A 4 7.40 29.08 10.74
CA THR A 4 6.22 28.22 10.79
C THR A 4 6.14 27.34 9.54
N LYS A 5 6.29 27.93 8.34
CA LYS A 5 6.28 27.19 7.07
C LYS A 5 7.30 26.06 7.05
N LYS A 6 8.54 26.31 7.51
CA LYS A 6 9.59 25.29 7.61
C LYS A 6 9.25 24.10 8.52
N ILE A 7 8.44 24.32 9.55
CA ILE A 7 7.98 23.23 10.44
C ILE A 7 7.02 22.34 9.67
N PHE A 8 6.02 22.93 9.01
CA PHE A 8 5.00 22.20 8.24
C PHE A 8 5.55 21.55 6.96
N GLU A 9 6.64 22.06 6.38
CA GLU A 9 7.34 21.47 5.21
C GLU A 9 8.01 20.12 5.52
N ASP A 10 8.29 19.81 6.80
CA ASP A 10 8.99 18.58 7.17
C ASP A 10 8.47 17.98 8.48
N LEU A 11 7.22 17.50 8.44
CA LEU A 11 6.58 16.77 9.54
C LEU A 11 7.13 15.34 9.73
N SER A 12 8.06 14.90 8.87
CA SER A 12 8.76 13.63 9.07
C SER A 12 9.63 13.64 10.34
N LYS A 13 10.11 14.83 10.73
CA LYS A 13 10.84 15.02 11.99
C LYS A 13 9.88 15.09 13.17
N GLU A 14 10.10 14.21 14.15
CA GLU A 14 9.31 14.15 15.39
C GLU A 14 9.20 15.51 16.11
N LEU A 15 10.30 16.27 16.18
CA LEU A 15 10.29 17.60 16.77
C LEU A 15 9.35 18.55 16.02
N ASN A 16 9.40 18.56 14.69
CA ASN A 16 8.55 19.41 13.87
C ASN A 16 7.08 19.02 13.99
N PHE A 17 6.80 17.71 14.00
CA PHE A 17 5.44 17.17 14.18
C PHE A 17 4.82 17.64 15.49
N ASN A 18 5.55 17.49 16.60
CA ASN A 18 5.07 17.91 17.92
C ASN A 18 4.89 19.43 18.02
N ILE A 19 5.79 20.22 17.43
CA ILE A 19 5.62 21.68 17.36
C ILE A 19 4.39 22.03 16.51
N ALA A 20 4.16 21.37 15.38
CA ALA A 20 3.00 21.61 14.53
C ALA A 20 1.69 21.30 15.27
N LEU A 21 1.62 20.21 16.03
CA LEU A 21 0.46 19.87 16.87
C LEU A 21 0.21 20.91 17.96
N PHE A 22 1.27 21.40 18.59
CA PHE A 22 1.16 22.48 19.58
C PHE A 22 0.63 23.77 18.94
N LEU A 23 1.17 24.15 17.77
CA LEU A 23 0.72 25.33 17.03
C LEU A 23 -0.73 25.20 16.57
N ALA A 24 -1.19 23.98 16.27
CA ALA A 24 -2.57 23.73 15.85
C ALA A 24 -3.62 24.03 16.92
N TYR A 25 -3.22 24.17 18.19
CA TYR A 25 -4.10 24.58 19.27
C TYR A 25 -4.56 26.05 19.12
N ASP A 26 -3.69 26.92 18.62
CA ASP A 26 -3.93 28.37 18.52
C ASP A 26 -4.23 28.82 17.08
N MET A 27 -3.65 28.14 16.08
CA MET A 27 -3.82 28.47 14.67
C MET A 27 -5.17 28.02 14.11
N SER A 28 -5.72 28.80 13.17
CA SER A 28 -6.92 28.39 12.45
C SER A 28 -6.65 27.19 11.54
N ALA A 29 -7.32 26.07 11.81
CA ALA A 29 -7.24 24.90 10.93
C ALA A 29 -7.70 25.22 9.50
N GLU A 30 -8.76 26.01 9.35
CA GLU A 30 -9.35 26.41 8.05
C GLU A 30 -8.45 27.38 7.27
N TYR A 31 -7.97 28.44 7.92
CA TYR A 31 -7.32 29.56 7.21
C TYR A 31 -5.79 29.52 7.22
N GLU A 32 -5.17 28.74 8.11
CA GLU A 32 -3.72 28.72 8.26
C GLU A 32 -3.13 27.32 8.04
N ILE A 33 -3.59 26.32 8.79
CA ILE A 33 -3.00 24.98 8.75
C ILE A 33 -3.32 24.27 7.42
N LEU A 34 -4.60 24.21 7.04
CA LEU A 34 -5.01 23.50 5.84
C LEU A 34 -4.34 24.04 4.57
N PRO A 35 -4.28 25.37 4.32
CA PRO A 35 -3.54 25.90 3.16
C PRO A 35 -2.04 25.55 3.17
N LEU A 36 -1.40 25.56 4.34
CA LEU A 36 0.02 25.18 4.46
C LEU A 36 0.23 23.70 4.11
N ILE A 37 -0.57 22.81 4.69
CA ILE A 37 -0.49 21.37 4.42
C ILE A 37 -0.83 21.08 2.95
N GLN A 38 -1.85 21.73 2.37
CA GLN A 38 -2.18 21.58 0.96
C GLN A 38 -1.02 21.98 0.05
N ALA A 39 -0.28 23.04 0.37
CA ALA A 39 0.90 23.43 -0.40
C ALA A 39 1.99 22.35 -0.34
N VAL A 40 2.26 21.78 0.84
CA VAL A 40 3.23 20.70 1.01
C VAL A 40 2.78 19.43 0.27
N CYS A 41 1.52 19.02 0.41
CA CYS A 41 0.96 17.85 -0.28
C CYS A 41 1.01 17.98 -1.80
N LYS A 42 0.96 19.19 -2.36
CA LYS A 42 1.07 19.41 -3.82
C LYS A 42 2.48 19.15 -4.35
N GLU A 43 3.49 19.21 -3.51
CA GLU A 43 4.90 18.99 -3.89
C GLU A 43 5.37 17.56 -3.64
N LEU A 44 4.64 16.79 -2.82
CA LEU A 44 4.98 15.38 -2.52
C LEU A 44 4.31 14.43 -3.52
N LEU A 45 5.06 13.43 -4.00
CA LEU A 45 4.55 12.33 -4.81
C LEU A 45 3.68 12.82 -5.98
N VAL A 46 4.19 13.83 -6.69
CA VAL A 46 3.43 14.59 -7.71
C VAL A 46 3.08 13.72 -8.90
N GLU A 47 3.98 12.82 -9.25
CA GLU A 47 3.85 11.82 -10.31
C GLU A 47 2.62 10.93 -10.10
N TYR A 48 2.22 10.73 -8.85
CA TYR A 48 1.16 9.82 -8.43
C TYR A 48 -0.16 10.51 -8.05
N GLN A 49 -0.29 11.82 -8.32
CA GLN A 49 -1.47 12.60 -7.94
C GLN A 49 -2.79 12.12 -8.55
N ASN A 50 -2.72 11.46 -9.71
CA ASN A 50 -3.88 10.96 -10.45
C ASN A 50 -4.06 9.43 -10.28
N PHE A 51 -3.34 8.81 -9.35
CA PHE A 51 -3.50 7.39 -9.11
C PHE A 51 -4.90 7.10 -8.54
N GLU A 52 -5.57 6.12 -9.13
CA GLU A 52 -6.85 5.61 -8.66
C GLU A 52 -6.71 4.16 -8.22
N TYR A 53 -7.33 3.81 -7.10
CA TYR A 53 -7.33 2.43 -6.60
C TYR A 53 -7.77 1.39 -7.64
N ALA A 54 -8.62 1.74 -8.62
CA ALA A 54 -9.02 0.82 -9.68
C ALA A 54 -7.85 0.28 -10.52
N GLN A 55 -6.76 1.05 -10.66
CA GLN A 55 -5.55 0.68 -11.41
C GLN A 55 -4.81 -0.50 -10.78
N GLN A 56 -5.06 -0.82 -9.51
CA GLN A 56 -4.47 -1.99 -8.84
C GLN A 56 -4.79 -3.31 -9.57
N LYS A 57 -5.92 -3.37 -10.30
CA LYS A 57 -6.29 -4.53 -11.11
C LYS A 57 -5.29 -4.81 -12.23
N ASP A 58 -4.64 -3.78 -12.75
CA ASP A 58 -3.68 -3.95 -13.83
C ASP A 58 -2.34 -4.48 -13.29
N LEU A 59 -1.91 -4.06 -12.10
CA LEU A 59 -0.79 -4.69 -11.38
C LEU A 59 -1.05 -6.16 -11.10
N LEU A 60 -2.24 -6.50 -10.58
CA LEU A 60 -2.60 -7.90 -10.30
C LEU A 60 -2.63 -8.74 -11.58
N LYS A 61 -3.14 -8.22 -12.69
CA LYS A 61 -3.08 -8.90 -13.99
C LYS A 61 -1.64 -9.04 -14.48
N LYS A 62 -0.78 -8.03 -14.30
CA LYS A 62 0.64 -8.08 -14.68
C LYS A 62 1.35 -9.21 -13.91
N LEU A 63 1.11 -9.27 -12.60
CA LEU A 63 1.58 -10.35 -11.72
C LEU A 63 1.08 -11.73 -12.17
N GLU A 64 -0.19 -11.85 -12.56
CA GLU A 64 -0.80 -13.12 -12.98
C GLU A 64 -0.39 -13.53 -14.42
N TYR A 65 -0.25 -12.59 -15.36
CA TYR A 65 -0.14 -12.88 -16.80
C TYR A 65 1.27 -12.70 -17.38
N ASP A 66 2.00 -11.63 -17.02
CA ASP A 66 3.26 -11.31 -17.70
C ASP A 66 4.42 -12.21 -17.25
N ILE A 67 4.42 -12.60 -15.98
CA ILE A 67 5.38 -13.57 -15.44
C ILE A 67 5.10 -14.99 -16.00
N ASP A 68 3.82 -15.34 -16.19
CA ASP A 68 3.46 -16.65 -16.75
C ASP A 68 3.80 -16.75 -18.24
N ARG A 69 3.40 -15.76 -19.05
CA ARG A 69 3.58 -15.78 -20.53
C ARG A 69 5.04 -15.69 -20.96
N LYS A 70 5.83 -14.79 -20.38
CA LYS A 70 7.22 -14.62 -20.83
C LYS A 70 8.07 -15.82 -20.47
N VAL A 71 7.81 -16.43 -19.33
CA VAL A 71 8.58 -17.59 -18.94
C VAL A 71 8.18 -18.84 -19.77
N GLU A 72 6.93 -18.96 -20.24
CA GLU A 72 6.61 -19.93 -21.30
C GLU A 72 7.36 -19.69 -22.61
N GLN A 73 7.58 -18.43 -23.02
CA GLN A 73 8.34 -18.08 -24.23
C GLN A 73 9.83 -18.45 -24.13
N ILE A 74 10.43 -18.32 -22.95
CA ILE A 74 11.80 -18.77 -22.66
C ILE A 74 11.92 -20.30 -22.77
N PHE A 75 10.87 -21.06 -22.44
CA PHE A 75 10.89 -22.51 -22.41
C PHE A 75 10.62 -23.21 -23.75
N ASN A 76 10.29 -22.48 -24.82
CA ASN A 76 10.22 -23.04 -26.17
C ASN A 76 11.63 -23.18 -26.78
N ILE A 77 12.39 -24.17 -26.31
CA ILE A 77 13.73 -24.50 -26.83
C ILE A 77 13.61 -25.10 -28.25
N PRO A 78 14.38 -24.61 -29.26
CA PRO A 78 14.50 -25.26 -30.55
C PRO A 78 15.13 -26.66 -30.40
N LYS A 79 14.58 -27.67 -31.07
CA LYS A 79 15.08 -29.06 -31.03
C LYS A 79 16.59 -29.14 -31.33
N ASN A 80 17.34 -29.60 -30.32
CA ASN A 80 18.60 -30.37 -30.23
C ASN A 80 19.53 -30.63 -31.46
N VAL A 81 19.51 -29.83 -32.53
CA VAL A 81 20.34 -30.09 -33.74
C VAL A 81 21.50 -29.09 -33.90
N ASN A 82 21.54 -28.00 -33.12
CA ASN A 82 22.52 -26.91 -33.27
C ASN A 82 23.53 -26.75 -32.11
N ILE A 83 23.50 -27.62 -31.09
CA ILE A 83 24.38 -27.54 -29.90
C ILE A 83 25.88 -27.47 -30.25
N PRO A 84 26.40 -28.22 -31.25
CA PRO A 84 27.82 -28.15 -31.59
C PRO A 84 28.27 -26.79 -32.16
N LYS A 85 27.39 -26.06 -32.86
CA LYS A 85 27.73 -24.78 -33.49
C LYS A 85 27.78 -23.62 -32.49
N ILE A 86 26.97 -23.68 -31.43
CA ILE A 86 26.89 -22.65 -30.39
C ILE A 86 28.12 -22.72 -29.48
N GLN A 87 28.60 -23.93 -29.17
CA GLN A 87 29.81 -24.12 -28.35
C GLN A 87 31.06 -23.58 -29.05
N GLU A 88 31.13 -23.69 -30.38
CA GLU A 88 32.24 -23.17 -31.19
C GLU A 88 32.24 -21.63 -31.26
N GLU A 89 31.06 -20.99 -31.37
CA GLU A 89 30.93 -19.52 -31.32
C GLU A 89 31.23 -18.93 -29.94
N THR A 90 30.92 -19.66 -28.86
CA THR A 90 31.13 -19.17 -27.48
C THR A 90 32.62 -19.18 -27.11
N ALA A 91 33.37 -20.17 -27.58
CA ALA A 91 34.83 -20.24 -27.40
C ALA A 91 35.58 -19.14 -28.16
N LEU A 92 35.05 -18.69 -29.30
CA LEU A 92 35.60 -17.57 -30.07
C LEU A 92 35.33 -16.21 -29.39
N LYS A 93 34.14 -16.01 -28.80
CA LYS A 93 33.79 -14.77 -28.08
C LYS A 93 34.54 -14.59 -26.76
N GLN A 94 34.89 -15.66 -26.07
CA GLN A 94 35.69 -15.59 -24.83
C GLN A 94 37.11 -15.04 -25.06
N TYR A 95 37.62 -15.07 -26.30
CA TYR A 95 38.92 -14.48 -26.65
C TYR A 95 38.85 -12.98 -27.00
N GLU A 96 37.66 -12.40 -27.20
CA GLU A 96 37.48 -10.97 -27.57
C GLU A 96 37.11 -10.06 -26.39
N VAL A 97 36.71 -10.61 -25.23
CA VAL A 97 36.16 -9.83 -24.09
C VAL A 97 37.24 -9.32 -23.10
N GLU A 98 38.50 -9.76 -23.19
CA GLU A 98 39.57 -9.40 -22.24
C GLU A 98 40.11 -7.94 -22.34
N MET A 99 39.41 -6.99 -22.97
CA MET A 99 39.92 -5.61 -23.16
C MET A 99 38.92 -4.47 -22.89
N ASP A 100 37.73 -4.71 -22.32
CA ASP A 100 36.73 -3.64 -22.05
C ASP A 100 36.14 -3.63 -20.63
N GLU A 101 36.74 -4.36 -19.67
CA GLU A 101 36.18 -4.52 -18.31
C GLU A 101 36.31 -3.30 -17.37
N VAL A 102 37.02 -2.24 -17.77
CA VAL A 102 37.27 -1.07 -16.89
C VAL A 102 36.31 0.10 -17.13
N ASN A 103 35.75 0.26 -18.34
CA ASN A 103 34.79 1.33 -18.65
C ASN A 103 33.33 0.93 -18.37
N GLN A 104 32.97 -0.36 -18.42
CA GLN A 104 31.60 -0.82 -18.13
C GLN A 104 31.27 -0.86 -16.64
N GLN A 105 32.27 -0.91 -15.76
CA GLN A 105 32.07 -0.92 -14.31
C GLN A 105 31.70 0.48 -13.78
N SER A 106 32.31 1.54 -14.31
CA SER A 106 32.01 2.92 -13.90
C SER A 106 30.62 3.38 -14.32
N GLU A 107 30.15 2.99 -15.51
CA GLU A 107 28.78 3.32 -15.96
C GLU A 107 27.71 2.60 -15.12
N LYS A 108 27.95 1.33 -14.74
CA LYS A 108 27.05 0.58 -13.84
C LYS A 108 27.04 1.14 -12.41
N ASP A 109 28.18 1.58 -11.90
CA ASP A 109 28.27 2.18 -10.56
C ASP A 109 27.57 3.55 -10.51
N GLU A 110 27.66 4.37 -11.56
CA GLU A 110 26.92 5.64 -11.66
C GLU A 110 25.40 5.42 -11.79
N GLU A 111 24.95 4.47 -12.63
CA GLU A 111 23.52 4.14 -12.77
C GLU A 111 22.93 3.59 -11.46
N MET A 112 23.70 2.82 -10.70
CA MET A 112 23.28 2.30 -9.40
C MET A 112 23.12 3.41 -8.36
N LEU A 113 24.05 4.37 -8.32
CA LEU A 113 23.99 5.53 -7.42
C LEU A 113 22.79 6.43 -7.73
N GLU A 114 22.46 6.62 -9.01
CA GLU A 114 21.28 7.39 -9.42
C GLU A 114 19.98 6.71 -8.96
N LYS A 115 19.84 5.39 -9.16
CA LYS A 115 18.70 4.61 -8.67
C LYS A 115 18.57 4.63 -7.15
N GLU A 116 19.69 4.58 -6.42
CA GLU A 116 19.70 4.67 -4.95
C GLU A 116 19.19 6.05 -4.48
N ALA A 117 19.66 7.13 -5.11
CA ALA A 117 19.22 8.49 -4.80
C ALA A 117 17.73 8.72 -5.10
N GLU A 118 17.21 8.15 -6.20
CA GLU A 118 15.78 8.19 -6.52
C GLU A 118 14.95 7.44 -5.47
N LEU A 119 15.41 6.27 -5.03
CA LEU A 119 14.74 5.46 -4.02
C LEU A 119 14.74 6.14 -2.64
N ASP A 120 15.85 6.78 -2.26
CA ASP A 120 15.95 7.58 -1.04
C ASP A 120 15.00 8.78 -1.06
N LYS A 121 14.94 9.48 -2.20
CA LYS A 121 14.00 10.59 -2.39
C LYS A 121 12.56 10.12 -2.27
N MET A 122 12.21 9.03 -2.96
CA MET A 122 10.87 8.44 -2.89
C MET A 122 10.52 8.02 -1.46
N SER A 123 11.43 7.35 -0.75
CA SER A 123 11.26 6.92 0.64
C SER A 123 11.01 8.09 1.59
N LEU A 124 11.74 9.20 1.41
CA LEU A 124 11.54 10.43 2.18
C LEU A 124 10.16 11.06 1.91
N GLU A 125 9.76 11.18 0.64
CA GLU A 125 8.45 11.73 0.28
C GLU A 125 7.30 10.84 0.76
N PHE A 126 7.48 9.52 0.71
CA PHE A 126 6.56 8.53 1.25
C PHE A 126 6.36 8.72 2.76
N THR A 127 7.46 8.82 3.51
CA THR A 127 7.44 9.05 4.96
C THR A 127 6.75 10.37 5.30
N LYS A 128 7.09 11.45 4.59
CA LYS A 128 6.45 12.76 4.78
C LYS A 128 4.95 12.70 4.52
N THR A 129 4.52 11.97 3.49
CA THR A 129 3.11 11.84 3.13
C THR A 129 2.33 11.10 4.20
N ILE A 130 2.86 10.00 4.76
CA ILE A 130 2.24 9.29 5.91
C ILE A 130 2.09 10.24 7.09
N ARG A 131 3.15 10.99 7.42
CA ARG A 131 3.16 11.91 8.57
C ARG A 131 2.17 13.06 8.42
N ILE A 132 1.91 13.51 7.20
CA ILE A 132 0.84 14.47 6.95
C ILE A 132 -0.54 13.86 7.20
N ILE A 133 -0.78 12.62 6.76
CA ILE A 133 -2.05 11.92 7.01
C ILE A 133 -2.29 11.78 8.53
N GLU A 134 -1.26 11.36 9.28
CA GLU A 134 -1.31 11.27 10.75
C GLU A 134 -1.62 12.62 11.38
N PHE A 135 -0.88 13.67 11.00
CA PHE A 135 -1.08 15.02 11.52
C PHE A 135 -2.50 15.52 11.27
N LEU A 136 -3.01 15.39 10.05
CA LEU A 136 -4.39 15.77 9.70
C LEU A 136 -5.42 14.94 10.48
N GLY A 137 -5.14 13.66 10.72
CA GLY A 137 -5.95 12.82 11.59
C GLY A 137 -6.01 13.35 13.02
N ASP A 138 -4.87 13.73 13.60
CA ASP A 138 -4.81 14.34 14.93
C ASP A 138 -5.54 15.69 14.98
N ILE A 139 -5.51 16.48 13.90
CA ILE A 139 -6.31 17.69 13.78
C ILE A 139 -7.81 17.37 13.88
N LEU A 140 -8.29 16.36 13.15
CA LEU A 140 -9.70 15.96 13.20
C LEU A 140 -10.08 15.36 14.57
N LYS A 141 -9.23 14.54 15.17
CA LYS A 141 -9.50 13.92 16.48
C LYS A 141 -9.58 14.97 17.59
N ASN A 142 -8.61 15.88 17.64
CA ASN A 142 -8.47 16.81 18.76
C ASN A 142 -9.29 18.08 18.59
N TYR A 143 -9.47 18.55 17.35
CA TYR A 143 -10.01 19.89 17.08
C TYR A 143 -11.27 19.90 16.20
N SER A 144 -11.84 18.75 15.82
CA SER A 144 -13.04 18.70 14.95
C SER A 144 -14.23 19.57 15.40
N SER A 145 -14.36 19.88 16.69
CA SER A 145 -15.44 20.75 17.19
C SER A 145 -15.22 22.24 16.90
N SER A 146 -13.97 22.68 16.70
CA SER A 146 -13.65 24.06 16.32
C SER A 146 -13.54 24.25 14.80
N ILE A 147 -13.61 23.16 14.03
CA ILE A 147 -13.49 23.16 12.58
C ILE A 147 -14.89 23.03 11.97
N LYS A 148 -15.24 23.93 11.05
CA LYS A 148 -16.50 23.84 10.29
C LYS A 148 -16.53 22.58 9.42
N ARG A 149 -17.74 22.10 9.11
CA ARG A 149 -17.97 20.91 8.27
C ARG A 149 -17.19 20.91 6.95
N LYS A 150 -17.23 22.01 6.20
CA LYS A 150 -16.55 22.08 4.88
C LYS A 150 -15.03 21.85 4.98
N PRO A 151 -14.27 22.57 5.84
CA PRO A 151 -12.86 22.26 6.06
C PRO A 151 -12.59 20.83 6.56
N ARG A 152 -13.50 20.22 7.36
CA ARG A 152 -13.35 18.80 7.75
C ARG A 152 -13.40 17.89 6.52
N ILE A 153 -14.33 18.11 5.60
CA ILE A 153 -14.43 17.38 4.33
C ILE A 153 -13.15 17.59 3.49
N GLU A 154 -12.65 18.82 3.41
CA GLU A 154 -11.40 19.13 2.68
C GLU A 154 -10.20 18.39 3.27
N ILE A 155 -10.09 18.29 4.60
CA ILE A 155 -9.05 17.51 5.28
C ILE A 155 -9.18 16.02 4.95
N ILE A 156 -10.39 15.45 5.03
CA ILE A 156 -10.63 14.03 4.73
C ILE A 156 -10.27 13.72 3.27
N ASN A 157 -10.65 14.59 2.34
CA ASN A 157 -10.29 14.45 0.92
C ASN A 157 -8.77 14.50 0.72
N LEU A 158 -8.08 15.42 1.40
CA LEU A 158 -6.62 15.51 1.33
C LEU A 158 -5.95 14.24 1.87
N MET A 159 -6.42 13.68 2.98
CA MET A 159 -5.92 12.41 3.53
C MET A 159 -6.15 11.24 2.58
N TYR A 160 -7.31 11.19 1.91
CA TYR A 160 -7.59 10.19 0.89
C TYR A 160 -6.67 10.34 -0.33
N ASP A 161 -6.54 11.55 -0.88
CA ASP A 161 -5.71 11.80 -2.06
C ASP A 161 -4.22 11.50 -1.76
N SER A 162 -3.74 11.85 -0.56
CA SER A 162 -2.40 11.47 -0.07
C SER A 162 -2.25 9.94 0.05
N SER A 163 -3.29 9.23 0.48
CA SER A 163 -3.27 7.75 0.51
C SER A 163 -3.18 7.17 -0.91
N MET A 164 -3.90 7.75 -1.89
CA MET A 164 -3.79 7.34 -3.29
C MET A 164 -2.37 7.55 -3.85
N LYS A 165 -1.72 8.67 -3.51
CA LYS A 165 -0.33 8.93 -3.89
C LYS A 165 0.63 7.88 -3.34
N LEU A 166 0.48 7.47 -2.07
CA LEU A 166 1.25 6.39 -1.47
C LEU A 166 1.06 5.06 -2.23
N MET A 167 -0.18 4.74 -2.59
CA MET A 167 -0.47 3.56 -3.42
C MET A 167 0.13 3.65 -4.81
N GLY A 168 0.06 4.80 -5.47
CA GLY A 168 0.66 4.99 -6.79
C GLY A 168 2.18 4.86 -6.77
N ALA A 169 2.84 5.42 -5.75
CA ALA A 169 4.29 5.30 -5.57
C ALA A 169 4.73 3.85 -5.43
N LEU A 170 4.05 3.08 -4.57
CA LEU A 170 4.40 1.67 -4.40
C LEU A 170 3.99 0.81 -5.60
N TYR A 171 2.86 1.12 -6.25
CA TYR A 171 2.43 0.47 -7.49
C TYR A 171 3.51 0.57 -8.57
N GLU A 172 4.08 1.76 -8.77
CA GLU A 172 5.13 1.98 -9.77
C GLU A 172 6.43 1.26 -9.40
N SER A 173 6.84 1.35 -8.13
CA SER A 173 8.02 0.64 -7.63
C SER A 173 7.89 -0.89 -7.81
N LEU A 174 6.72 -1.47 -7.51
CA LEU A 174 6.46 -2.89 -7.72
C LEU A 174 6.45 -3.26 -9.20
N ASN A 175 5.87 -2.42 -10.07
CA ASN A 175 5.90 -2.66 -11.51
C ASN A 175 7.33 -2.69 -12.07
N GLY A 176 8.19 -1.74 -11.65
CA GLY A 176 9.60 -1.74 -12.01
C GLY A 176 10.34 -2.98 -11.50
N MET A 177 10.08 -3.38 -10.25
CA MET A 177 10.68 -4.59 -9.68
C MET A 177 10.26 -5.86 -10.43
N ILE A 178 8.99 -5.97 -10.85
CA ILE A 178 8.51 -7.07 -11.69
C ILE A 178 9.30 -7.13 -12.99
N ASP A 179 9.52 -5.98 -13.65
CA ASP A 179 10.27 -5.91 -14.90
C ASP A 179 11.73 -6.34 -14.71
N THR A 180 12.39 -5.89 -13.65
CA THR A 180 13.76 -6.32 -13.30
C THR A 180 13.85 -7.81 -12.98
N ILE A 181 12.89 -8.37 -12.22
CA ILE A 181 12.84 -9.80 -11.94
C ILE A 181 12.71 -10.60 -13.25
N ILE A 182 11.88 -10.14 -14.18
CA ILE A 182 11.70 -10.76 -15.49
C ILE A 182 13.02 -10.74 -16.27
N GLU A 183 13.74 -9.62 -16.30
CA GLU A 183 15.04 -9.49 -16.98
C GLU A 183 16.08 -10.46 -16.42
N ILE A 184 16.21 -10.54 -15.09
CA ILE A 184 17.15 -11.47 -14.43
C ILE A 184 16.82 -12.93 -14.78
N VAL A 185 15.54 -13.28 -14.83
CA VAL A 185 15.09 -14.64 -15.22
C VAL A 185 15.41 -14.92 -16.69
N ASP A 186 15.20 -13.95 -17.59
CA ASP A 186 15.52 -14.05 -19.02
C ASP A 186 17.03 -14.25 -19.26
N GLU A 187 17.89 -13.54 -18.51
CA GLU A 187 19.35 -13.69 -18.60
C GLU A 187 19.81 -15.06 -18.11
N LYS A 188 19.38 -15.47 -16.92
CA LYS A 188 19.78 -16.77 -16.32
C LYS A 188 19.30 -17.97 -17.12
N ALA A 189 18.20 -17.84 -17.86
CA ALA A 189 17.72 -18.91 -18.73
C ALA A 189 18.59 -19.13 -19.98
N LYS A 190 19.37 -18.13 -20.41
CA LYS A 190 20.32 -18.26 -21.53
C LYS A 190 21.62 -18.97 -21.13
N GLU A 191 21.95 -18.95 -19.84
CA GLU A 191 23.23 -19.47 -19.31
C GLU A 191 23.16 -20.97 -18.94
N ASP A 192 22.02 -21.48 -18.47
CA ASP A 192 21.89 -22.87 -18.00
C ASP A 192 20.72 -23.64 -18.64
N GLN A 193 21.05 -24.76 -19.32
CA GLN A 193 20.07 -25.74 -19.82
C GLN A 193 19.51 -26.66 -18.72
N GLU A 194 20.09 -26.67 -17.51
CA GLU A 194 19.63 -27.52 -16.42
C GLU A 194 18.69 -26.80 -15.43
N GLU A 195 17.73 -27.58 -14.90
CA GLU A 195 16.69 -27.24 -13.92
C GLU A 195 15.47 -26.40 -14.36
N ILE A 196 14.58 -27.06 -15.12
CA ILE A 196 13.23 -26.55 -15.50
C ILE A 196 12.24 -26.57 -14.30
N ALA A 197 12.41 -27.47 -13.33
CA ALA A 197 11.47 -27.63 -12.20
C ALA A 197 11.65 -26.58 -11.07
N ALA A 198 12.89 -26.22 -10.74
CA ALA A 198 13.19 -25.17 -9.76
C ALA A 198 12.66 -23.79 -10.21
N LYS A 199 12.68 -23.53 -11.51
CA LYS A 199 12.24 -22.26 -12.13
C LYS A 199 10.72 -22.03 -12.04
N SER A 200 9.89 -23.07 -12.12
CA SER A 200 8.42 -22.95 -11.96
C SER A 200 7.99 -22.69 -10.52
N GLN A 201 8.67 -23.31 -9.55
CA GLN A 201 8.39 -23.07 -8.12
C GLN A 201 8.86 -21.67 -7.69
N PHE A 202 9.97 -21.19 -8.24
CA PHE A 202 10.44 -19.82 -8.04
C PHE A 202 9.42 -18.78 -8.50
N LYS A 203 8.83 -18.97 -9.69
CA LYS A 203 7.75 -18.13 -10.22
C LYS A 203 6.54 -18.02 -9.32
N MET A 204 5.98 -19.17 -8.92
CA MET A 204 4.82 -19.19 -8.04
C MET A 204 5.11 -18.45 -6.73
N LYS A 205 6.31 -18.63 -6.16
CA LYS A 205 6.71 -17.97 -4.92
C LYS A 205 6.87 -16.46 -5.05
N ILE A 206 7.40 -15.95 -6.18
CA ILE A 206 7.50 -14.50 -6.41
C ILE A 206 6.13 -13.88 -6.58
N ASN A 207 5.27 -14.47 -7.41
CA ASN A 207 3.91 -13.95 -7.63
C ASN A 207 3.11 -13.94 -6.33
N GLU A 208 3.23 -15.02 -5.55
CA GLU A 208 2.62 -15.12 -4.23
C GLU A 208 3.17 -14.05 -3.29
N PHE A 209 4.50 -13.88 -3.22
CA PHE A 209 5.14 -12.87 -2.39
C PHE A 209 4.71 -11.44 -2.76
N LEU A 210 4.80 -11.06 -4.04
CA LEU A 210 4.45 -9.71 -4.49
C LEU A 210 2.95 -9.42 -4.29
N SER A 211 2.08 -10.40 -4.56
CA SER A 211 0.65 -10.27 -4.32
C SER A 211 0.33 -10.13 -2.83
N GLN A 212 1.00 -10.92 -1.97
CA GLN A 212 0.85 -10.81 -0.51
C GLN A 212 1.39 -9.48 0.02
N PHE A 213 2.55 -9.04 -0.47
CA PHE A 213 3.16 -7.77 -0.11
C PHE A 213 2.27 -6.59 -0.50
N TRP A 214 1.77 -6.57 -1.74
CA TRP A 214 0.83 -5.57 -2.21
C TRP A 214 -0.46 -5.58 -1.39
N GLY A 215 -1.03 -6.76 -1.14
CA GLY A 215 -2.22 -6.92 -0.30
C GLY A 215 -2.02 -6.40 1.12
N ALA A 216 -0.88 -6.71 1.75
CA ALA A 216 -0.52 -6.24 3.08
C ALA A 216 -0.37 -4.72 3.10
N PHE A 217 0.25 -4.14 2.08
CA PHE A 217 0.41 -2.70 1.97
C PHE A 217 -0.93 -1.96 1.80
N VAL A 218 -1.81 -2.45 0.92
CA VAL A 218 -3.16 -1.90 0.77
C VAL A 218 -3.92 -2.01 2.09
N GLY A 219 -3.83 -3.16 2.77
CA GLY A 219 -4.43 -3.39 4.08
C GLY A 219 -3.93 -2.41 5.15
N ALA A 220 -2.62 -2.17 5.21
CA ALA A 220 -2.00 -1.21 6.10
C ALA A 220 -2.44 0.24 5.80
N THR A 221 -2.56 0.59 4.52
CA THR A 221 -3.00 1.93 4.10
C THR A 221 -4.48 2.18 4.42
N VAL A 222 -5.34 1.16 4.25
CA VAL A 222 -6.73 1.17 4.71
C VAL A 222 -6.80 1.41 6.22
N CYS A 223 -6.03 0.64 7.01
CA CYS A 223 -5.97 0.77 8.45
C CYS A 223 -5.44 2.14 8.89
N ASN A 224 -4.41 2.66 8.22
CA ASN A 224 -3.83 3.97 8.53
C ASN A 224 -4.85 5.09 8.33
N LEU A 225 -5.57 5.08 7.22
CA LEU A 225 -6.61 6.08 6.96
C LEU A 225 -7.77 5.94 7.95
N GLY A 226 -8.27 4.72 8.18
CA GLY A 226 -9.35 4.48 9.15
C GLY A 226 -8.97 4.87 10.58
N TYR A 227 -7.73 4.58 11.01
CA TYR A 227 -7.19 5.02 12.29
C TYR A 227 -7.05 6.53 12.39
N SER A 228 -6.52 7.19 11.35
CA SER A 228 -6.35 8.64 11.34
C SER A 228 -7.69 9.37 11.37
N LEU A 229 -8.75 8.76 10.85
CA LEU A 229 -10.11 9.28 10.87
C LEU A 229 -10.89 8.93 12.14
N GLN A 230 -10.33 8.20 13.11
CA GLN A 230 -11.04 7.68 14.30
C GLN A 230 -11.55 8.81 15.22
N SER A 231 -12.68 9.40 14.85
CA SER A 231 -13.41 10.42 15.59
C SER A 231 -14.91 10.24 15.35
N ASP A 232 -15.68 10.17 16.43
CA ASP A 232 -17.15 10.09 16.41
C ASP A 232 -17.81 11.41 15.98
N ARG A 233 -17.03 12.49 15.85
CA ARG A 233 -17.50 13.85 15.51
C ARG A 233 -17.57 14.14 14.01
N ILE A 234 -17.12 13.22 13.16
CA ILE A 234 -17.01 13.41 11.71
C ILE A 234 -17.83 12.38 10.90
N VAL A 235 -18.76 11.67 11.53
CA VAL A 235 -19.54 10.58 10.91
C VAL A 235 -20.26 11.06 9.64
N ASP A 236 -20.91 12.23 9.70
CA ASP A 236 -21.63 12.79 8.56
C ASP A 236 -20.69 13.10 7.39
N GLU A 237 -19.53 13.69 7.66
CA GLU A 237 -18.53 13.97 6.64
C GLU A 237 -17.96 12.69 6.01
N ILE A 238 -17.76 11.63 6.79
CA ILE A 238 -17.31 10.34 6.27
C ILE A 238 -18.37 9.75 5.34
N ILE A 239 -19.65 9.86 5.67
CA ILE A 239 -20.75 9.42 4.81
C ILE A 239 -20.77 10.22 3.51
N ASP A 240 -20.65 11.55 3.59
CA ASP A 240 -20.61 12.42 2.42
C ASP A 240 -19.44 12.04 1.49
N VAL A 241 -18.22 11.95 2.03
CA VAL A 241 -17.02 11.62 1.24
C VAL A 241 -17.10 10.20 0.68
N ARG A 242 -17.62 9.23 1.43
CA ARG A 242 -17.87 7.87 0.93
C ARG A 242 -18.81 7.87 -0.27
N THR A 243 -19.85 8.71 -0.22
CA THR A 243 -20.83 8.84 -1.29
C THR A 243 -20.23 9.53 -2.52
N GLU A 244 -19.46 10.60 -2.30
CA GLU A 244 -18.80 11.38 -3.34
C GLU A 244 -17.73 10.57 -4.06
N LYS A 245 -16.76 9.99 -3.33
CA LYS A 245 -15.65 9.24 -3.92
C LYS A 245 -16.12 7.93 -4.55
N ASN A 246 -17.12 7.27 -3.95
CA ASN A 246 -17.71 6.02 -4.42
C ASN A 246 -16.66 4.98 -4.88
N CYS A 247 -15.55 4.86 -4.15
CA CYS A 247 -14.44 3.99 -4.52
C CYS A 247 -14.27 2.84 -3.52
N THR A 248 -13.70 1.73 -3.99
CA THR A 248 -13.49 0.53 -3.17
C THR A 248 -12.59 0.80 -1.96
N PHE A 249 -11.48 1.51 -2.17
CA PHE A 249 -10.53 1.80 -1.09
C PHE A 249 -11.17 2.56 0.06
N PHE A 250 -11.85 3.69 -0.22
CA PHE A 250 -12.45 4.51 0.83
C PHE A 250 -13.58 3.77 1.54
N ARG A 251 -14.26 2.83 0.87
CA ARG A 251 -15.26 1.97 1.53
C ARG A 251 -14.62 1.01 2.50
N MET A 252 -13.48 0.39 2.18
CA MET A 252 -12.73 -0.41 3.15
C MET A 252 -12.23 0.43 4.33
N ALA A 253 -11.70 1.64 4.07
CA ALA A 253 -11.27 2.56 5.11
C ALA A 253 -12.44 3.04 6.00
N SER A 254 -13.63 3.21 5.41
CA SER A 254 -14.85 3.54 6.16
C SER A 254 -15.26 2.40 7.09
N ILE A 255 -15.11 1.13 6.69
CA ILE A 255 -15.35 -0.01 7.60
C ILE A 255 -14.37 0.02 8.77
N ASP A 256 -13.08 0.23 8.51
CA ASP A 256 -12.05 0.33 9.55
C ASP A 256 -12.37 1.46 10.53
N TYR A 257 -12.71 2.64 10.01
CA TYR A 257 -13.19 3.79 10.80
C TYR A 257 -14.40 3.43 11.69
N LEU A 258 -15.42 2.76 11.13
CA LEU A 258 -16.64 2.41 11.87
C LEU A 258 -16.35 1.40 12.99
N ILE A 259 -15.53 0.37 12.74
CA ILE A 259 -15.12 -0.60 13.77
C ILE A 259 -14.47 0.12 14.96
N ARG A 260 -13.68 1.16 14.69
CA ARG A 260 -12.95 1.93 15.71
C ARG A 260 -13.80 2.95 16.48
N THR A 261 -14.97 3.32 15.97
CA THR A 261 -15.81 4.40 16.52
C THR A 261 -17.13 3.90 17.10
N GLN A 262 -17.55 2.68 16.81
CA GLN A 262 -18.83 2.11 17.25
C GLN A 262 -18.80 1.47 18.66
N ASN A 263 -17.81 1.79 19.50
CA ASN A 263 -17.77 1.47 20.94
C ASN A 263 -18.18 0.02 21.29
N GLY A 264 -17.57 -0.97 20.65
CA GLY A 264 -17.82 -2.39 20.91
C GLY A 264 -18.89 -3.04 20.03
N HIS A 265 -19.58 -2.28 19.18
CA HIS A 265 -20.38 -2.80 18.08
C HIS A 265 -19.57 -2.92 16.78
N LEU A 266 -19.98 -3.82 15.89
CA LEU A 266 -19.39 -3.94 14.56
C LEU A 266 -20.36 -3.41 13.49
N PRO A 267 -19.86 -2.82 12.39
CA PRO A 267 -20.69 -2.29 11.32
C PRO A 267 -21.19 -3.41 10.40
N VAL A 268 -22.03 -4.31 10.93
CA VAL A 268 -22.50 -5.53 10.25
C VAL A 268 -23.15 -5.20 8.89
N LYS A 269 -23.98 -4.15 8.84
CA LYS A 269 -24.68 -3.74 7.62
C LYS A 269 -23.70 -3.25 6.56
N ASP A 270 -22.75 -2.39 6.93
CA ASP A 270 -21.76 -1.87 5.99
C ASP A 270 -20.83 -2.98 5.48
N ILE A 271 -20.45 -3.93 6.35
CA ILE A 271 -19.69 -5.12 5.95
C ILE A 271 -20.54 -5.95 4.97
N GLU A 272 -21.81 -6.20 5.26
CA GLU A 272 -22.69 -6.95 4.37
C GLU A 272 -22.82 -6.28 2.98
N GLU A 273 -22.94 -4.96 2.92
CA GLU A 273 -22.93 -4.21 1.65
C GLU A 273 -21.65 -4.42 0.85
N CYS A 274 -20.50 -4.50 1.53
CA CYS A 274 -19.21 -4.81 0.89
C CYS A 274 -19.14 -6.24 0.37
N ILE A 275 -19.87 -7.20 0.94
CA ILE A 275 -19.83 -8.61 0.52
C ILE A 275 -20.92 -8.97 -0.51
N LYS A 276 -22.14 -8.48 -0.30
CA LYS A 276 -23.34 -8.88 -1.06
C LYS A 276 -24.06 -7.72 -1.75
N GLY A 277 -23.68 -6.48 -1.48
CA GLY A 277 -24.37 -5.30 -2.00
C GLY A 277 -24.17 -5.05 -3.49
N LYS A 278 -24.87 -4.04 -4.02
CA LYS A 278 -24.78 -3.60 -5.43
C LYS A 278 -23.35 -3.28 -5.85
N ASN A 279 -22.61 -2.67 -4.94
CA ASN A 279 -21.20 -2.31 -5.14
C ASN A 279 -20.31 -3.25 -4.30
N LYS A 280 -20.53 -4.57 -4.34
CA LYS A 280 -19.68 -5.52 -3.61
C LYS A 280 -18.20 -5.39 -4.00
N LEU A 281 -17.32 -5.72 -3.06
CA LEU A 281 -15.88 -5.77 -3.27
C LEU A 281 -15.49 -6.89 -4.24
N ASP A 282 -14.43 -6.66 -5.01
CA ASP A 282 -13.76 -7.73 -5.76
C ASP A 282 -13.04 -8.69 -4.81
N THR A 283 -12.63 -9.85 -5.32
CA THR A 283 -12.02 -10.93 -4.53
C THR A 283 -10.79 -10.45 -3.76
N PHE A 284 -9.93 -9.64 -4.39
CA PHE A 284 -8.72 -9.10 -3.79
C PHE A 284 -9.04 -8.15 -2.63
N SER A 285 -9.87 -7.13 -2.87
CA SER A 285 -10.25 -6.15 -1.86
C SER A 285 -11.05 -6.79 -0.71
N ARG A 286 -11.88 -7.80 -1.03
CA ARG A 286 -12.57 -8.60 -0.01
C ARG A 286 -11.59 -9.38 0.86
N SER A 287 -10.54 -9.95 0.28
CA SER A 287 -9.50 -10.67 1.04
C SER A 287 -8.83 -9.74 2.05
N ILE A 288 -8.43 -8.53 1.61
CA ILE A 288 -7.81 -7.51 2.47
C ILE A 288 -8.77 -7.08 3.58
N LEU A 289 -10.02 -6.73 3.24
CA LEU A 289 -11.01 -6.35 4.26
C LEU A 289 -11.20 -7.47 5.28
N SER A 290 -11.26 -8.73 4.82
CA SER A 290 -11.42 -9.89 5.69
C SER A 290 -10.23 -10.03 6.64
N GLN A 291 -9.00 -9.89 6.14
CA GLN A 291 -7.79 -9.94 6.97
C GLN A 291 -7.78 -8.83 8.03
N ASN A 292 -8.07 -7.59 7.64
CA ASN A 292 -8.15 -6.46 8.59
C ASN A 292 -9.22 -6.69 9.66
N VAL A 293 -10.43 -7.12 9.28
CA VAL A 293 -11.51 -7.42 10.24
C VAL A 293 -11.12 -8.57 11.17
N ALA A 294 -10.45 -9.61 10.66
CA ALA A 294 -9.99 -10.73 11.49
C ALA A 294 -9.01 -10.27 12.59
N VAL A 295 -8.14 -9.30 12.31
CA VAL A 295 -7.25 -8.70 13.32
C VAL A 295 -8.07 -8.08 14.46
N TYR A 296 -9.12 -7.33 14.17
CA TYR A 296 -9.98 -6.78 15.23
C TYR A 296 -10.65 -7.86 16.05
N LEU A 297 -11.28 -8.84 15.39
CA LEU A 297 -12.03 -9.89 16.05
C LEU A 297 -11.16 -10.76 16.97
N ARG A 298 -9.85 -10.88 16.69
CA ARG A 298 -8.88 -11.63 17.49
C ARG A 298 -8.27 -10.82 18.64
N ASN A 299 -8.34 -9.49 18.60
CA ASN A 299 -7.63 -8.64 19.57
C ASN A 299 -8.57 -7.86 20.49
N TYR A 300 -9.85 -7.72 20.13
CA TYR A 300 -10.80 -6.92 20.89
C TYR A 300 -12.11 -7.67 21.16
N GLN A 301 -12.77 -7.25 22.25
CA GLN A 301 -14.12 -7.68 22.58
C GLN A 301 -15.15 -6.84 21.83
N TYR A 302 -16.09 -7.51 21.19
CA TYR A 302 -17.24 -6.91 20.53
C TYR A 302 -18.51 -7.62 20.96
N ASP A 303 -19.66 -7.01 20.66
CA ASP A 303 -20.95 -7.65 20.82
C ASP A 303 -20.97 -9.04 20.16
N VAL A 304 -21.53 -10.02 20.87
CA VAL A 304 -21.48 -11.42 20.48
C VAL A 304 -22.34 -11.69 19.24
N ASN A 305 -23.44 -10.97 19.06
CA ASN A 305 -24.33 -11.15 17.91
C ASN A 305 -23.69 -10.52 16.67
N ASP A 306 -23.12 -9.33 16.81
CA ASP A 306 -22.36 -8.66 15.75
C ASP A 306 -21.18 -9.53 15.30
N LYS A 307 -20.42 -10.08 16.26
CA LYS A 307 -19.28 -10.96 15.98
C LYS A 307 -19.72 -12.23 15.23
N LYS A 308 -20.83 -12.86 15.63
CA LYS A 308 -21.42 -14.00 14.92
C LYS A 308 -21.82 -13.64 13.49
N ALA A 309 -22.49 -12.50 13.31
CA ALA A 309 -22.92 -12.03 12.00
C ALA A 309 -21.73 -11.77 11.08
N VAL A 310 -20.70 -11.05 11.55
CA VAL A 310 -19.48 -10.77 10.78
C VAL A 310 -18.72 -12.05 10.45
N CYS A 311 -18.54 -12.98 11.40
CA CYS A 311 -17.91 -14.28 11.12
C CYS A 311 -18.67 -15.06 10.05
N SER A 312 -20.01 -15.04 10.08
CA SER A 312 -20.82 -15.68 9.05
C SER A 312 -20.70 -14.99 7.68
N LEU A 313 -20.59 -13.67 7.63
CA LEU A 313 -20.44 -12.91 6.38
C LEU A 313 -19.07 -13.15 5.72
N LEU A 314 -18.03 -13.28 6.54
CA LEU A 314 -16.64 -13.43 6.10
C LEU A 314 -16.16 -14.89 6.06
N ASN A 315 -17.03 -15.85 6.36
CA ASN A 315 -16.73 -17.28 6.44
C ASN A 315 -15.62 -17.62 7.44
N PHE A 316 -15.57 -16.94 8.59
CA PHE A 316 -14.66 -17.27 9.68
C PHE A 316 -15.26 -18.34 10.59
N ASN A 317 -14.40 -19.24 11.08
CA ASN A 317 -14.77 -20.13 12.17
C ASN A 317 -14.75 -19.34 13.48
N ILE A 318 -15.94 -19.09 14.02
CA ILE A 318 -16.08 -18.30 15.25
C ILE A 318 -15.36 -18.93 16.45
N LYS A 319 -15.23 -20.25 16.52
CA LYS A 319 -14.53 -20.92 17.62
C LYS A 319 -13.05 -20.58 17.61
N ASP A 320 -12.43 -20.57 16.44
CA ASP A 320 -11.01 -20.25 16.27
C ASP A 320 -10.76 -18.79 16.67
N ILE A 321 -11.65 -17.88 16.25
CA ILE A 321 -11.60 -16.47 16.64
C ILE A 321 -11.70 -16.28 18.16
N PHE A 322 -12.58 -17.02 18.85
CA PHE A 322 -12.68 -16.94 20.31
C PHE A 322 -11.44 -17.49 21.03
N ILE A 323 -10.83 -18.57 20.50
CA ILE A 323 -9.59 -19.13 21.04
C ILE A 323 -8.46 -18.12 20.91
N ASP A 324 -8.32 -17.50 19.74
CA ASP A 324 -7.30 -16.48 19.48
C ASP A 324 -7.49 -15.26 20.40
N GLU A 325 -8.74 -14.79 20.56
CA GLU A 325 -9.06 -13.68 21.47
C GLU A 325 -8.67 -13.99 22.92
N GLN A 326 -8.94 -15.20 23.42
CA GLN A 326 -8.56 -15.59 24.76
C GLN A 326 -7.05 -15.70 24.93
N LYS A 327 -6.33 -16.24 23.95
CA LYS A 327 -4.86 -16.31 23.97
C LYS A 327 -4.25 -14.91 24.02
N ASN A 328 -4.76 -13.99 23.22
CA ASN A 328 -4.21 -12.64 23.13
C ASN A 328 -4.47 -11.82 24.41
N LYS A 329 -5.60 -12.01 25.09
CA LYS A 329 -5.83 -11.41 26.42
C LYS A 329 -4.83 -11.88 27.45
N LEU A 330 -4.53 -13.19 27.48
CA LEU A 330 -3.55 -13.74 28.40
C LEU A 330 -2.14 -13.20 28.16
N ILE A 331 -1.83 -12.78 26.92
CA ILE A 331 -0.54 -12.17 26.56
C ILE A 331 -0.51 -10.68 26.93
N SER A 332 -1.63 -9.96 26.82
CA SER A 332 -1.68 -8.53 27.19
C SER A 332 -1.69 -8.27 28.71
N ASP A 333 -2.05 -9.28 29.50
CA ASP A 333 -2.08 -9.22 30.97
C ASP A 333 -0.73 -9.61 31.63
N VAL A 334 0.30 -9.91 30.82
CA VAL A 334 1.70 -10.19 31.23
C VAL A 334 2.58 -9.03 30.82
#